data_AF-A0A1E5UCA4-F1
#
_entry.id   AF-A0A1E5UCA4-F1
#
_cell.length_a   1.000
_cell.length_b   1.000
_cell.length_c   1.000
_cell.angle_alpha   90.00
_cell.angle_beta   90.00
_cell.angle_gamma   90.00
#
_symmetry.space_group_name_H-M   'P 1'
#
loop_
_entity.id
_entity.type
_entity.pdbx_description
1 polymer ?
#
loop_
_entity_poly.entity_id
_entity_poly.type
_entity_poly.pdbx_seq_one_letter_code
_entity_poly.pdbx_strand_id
1 'polypeptide(L)'
;MAGGIGSRFWPMSTQKFPKQFQDILGTGRTMIQQTFDRIKQIVPTENIYVITNQEYVELSHHQLPEIPLENIVGEPVMKNTAACNIYMVNKIADRDPDANVIVVPADHLIIKEKTFLEKVELAFDLASKHDYLITLGITPTRPDTGYGYIQFIEKKEEEFFKVKTFTEKPSLEIAKAFLESGDFLWNAGIFVWNVKSIHKAFQEFLPEMTHEFDTCEYNNDKESVCIETIYPKVEKISIDNGILEKAKNVYVIPADLGWSDLGTWTSVYENAEKDDNNNAVKSKHVLTYNSKGNIIRLRNNNKAAIIDGLENYIVVDTEKALLICPISNDQLIKDYVLDLKNFKKGEKFM
;
A
#
# COMPACT_ATOMS: atom_id res chain seq x y z
N MET A 1 3.08 -2.61 -6.13
CA MET A 1 3.66 -1.27 -5.91
C MET A 1 4.35 -1.23 -4.53
N ALA A 2 5.65 -0.94 -4.48
CA ALA A 2 6.48 -1.03 -3.27
C ALA A 2 7.32 0.25 -3.04
N GLY A 3 6.70 1.44 -3.13
CA GLY A 3 7.41 2.73 -3.02
C GLY A 3 7.26 3.46 -1.68
N GLY A 4 6.43 2.99 -0.75
CA GLY A 4 6.09 3.71 0.48
C GLY A 4 7.15 3.58 1.58
N ILE A 5 7.75 4.68 2.03
CA ILE A 5 8.70 4.65 3.16
C ILE A 5 7.99 4.22 4.47
N GLY A 6 6.80 4.74 4.74
CA GLY A 6 6.08 4.50 6.00
C GLY A 6 6.74 5.16 7.22
N SER A 7 7.05 6.46 7.12
CA SER A 7 7.74 7.25 8.14
C SER A 7 7.08 7.25 9.53
N ARG A 8 5.76 7.02 9.60
CA ARG A 8 5.03 6.90 10.87
C ARG A 8 5.44 5.66 11.70
N PHE A 9 6.07 4.67 11.06
CA PHE A 9 6.58 3.47 11.73
C PHE A 9 8.02 3.59 12.18
N TRP A 10 8.62 4.78 12.11
CA TRP A 10 9.88 5.01 12.81
C TRP A 10 9.73 4.61 14.28
N PRO A 11 10.72 3.94 14.90
CA PRO A 11 12.06 3.63 14.41
C PRO A 11 12.17 2.29 13.66
N MET A 12 11.07 1.54 13.48
CA MET A 12 11.11 0.31 12.70
C MET A 12 11.38 0.58 11.23
N SER A 13 10.62 1.50 10.64
CA SER A 13 10.80 1.91 9.25
C SER A 13 11.77 3.09 9.14
N THR A 14 12.66 3.02 8.14
CA THR A 14 13.65 4.06 7.82
C THR A 14 13.71 4.25 6.31
N GLN A 15 14.40 5.30 5.84
CA GLN A 15 14.63 5.48 4.40
C GLN A 15 15.36 4.28 3.77
N LYS A 16 16.26 3.62 4.51
CA LYS A 16 17.01 2.45 4.01
C LYS A 16 16.24 1.14 4.11
N PHE A 17 15.28 1.07 5.03
CA PHE A 17 14.49 -0.13 5.26
C PHE A 17 13.00 0.25 5.44
N PRO A 18 12.31 0.55 4.32
CA PRO A 18 10.89 0.91 4.29
C PRO A 18 9.91 -0.10 4.90
N LYS A 19 8.67 0.35 5.07
CA LYS A 19 7.55 -0.38 5.69
C LYS A 19 7.28 -1.74 5.06
N GLN A 20 7.26 -1.84 3.74
CA GLN A 20 6.96 -3.09 3.03
C GLN A 20 7.96 -4.22 3.34
N PHE A 21 9.18 -3.87 3.76
CA PHE A 21 10.22 -4.83 4.13
C PHE A 21 10.22 -5.17 5.63
N GLN A 22 9.23 -4.69 6.39
CA GLN A 22 9.10 -4.97 7.80
C GLN A 22 8.10 -6.10 8.04
N ASP A 23 8.39 -6.94 9.03
CA ASP A 23 7.40 -7.82 9.64
C ASP A 23 6.66 -7.04 10.74
N ILE A 24 5.76 -6.15 10.30
CA ILE A 24 5.01 -5.27 11.22
C ILE A 24 4.04 -6.07 12.06
N LEU A 25 3.57 -7.24 11.67
CA LEU A 25 2.72 -8.02 12.56
C LEU A 25 3.50 -9.06 13.35
N GLY A 26 4.80 -9.23 13.11
CA GLY A 26 5.67 -10.22 13.76
C GLY A 26 5.29 -11.67 13.42
N THR A 27 4.78 -11.89 12.21
CA THR A 27 4.30 -13.19 11.69
C THR A 27 5.42 -14.08 11.16
N GLY A 28 6.64 -13.57 11.07
CA GLY A 28 7.78 -14.21 10.41
C GLY A 28 7.89 -13.87 8.91
N ARG A 29 6.94 -13.12 8.35
CA ARG A 29 6.93 -12.66 6.95
C ARG A 29 6.85 -11.15 6.89
N THR A 30 7.61 -10.53 5.98
CA THR A 30 7.49 -9.09 5.70
C THR A 30 6.23 -8.79 4.90
N MET A 31 5.75 -7.54 4.89
CA MET A 31 4.49 -7.20 4.19
C MET A 31 4.56 -7.50 2.68
N ILE A 32 5.70 -7.24 2.06
CA ILE A 32 5.92 -7.53 0.64
C ILE A 32 5.90 -9.04 0.39
N GLN A 33 6.45 -9.85 1.30
CA GLN A 33 6.42 -11.31 1.22
C GLN A 33 4.99 -11.85 1.38
N GLN A 34 4.23 -11.31 2.35
CA GLN A 34 2.81 -11.68 2.52
C GLN A 34 2.00 -11.36 1.26
N THR A 35 2.24 -10.19 0.66
CA THR A 35 1.57 -9.80 -0.59
C THR A 35 1.95 -10.73 -1.74
N PHE A 36 3.24 -11.07 -1.88
CA PHE A 36 3.71 -12.02 -2.88
C PHE A 36 3.13 -13.42 -2.71
N ASP A 37 3.15 -13.95 -1.48
CA ASP A 37 2.58 -15.26 -1.14
C ASP A 37 1.09 -15.36 -1.49
N ARG A 38 0.36 -14.25 -1.34
CA ARG A 38 -1.05 -14.16 -1.72
C ARG A 38 -1.22 -14.15 -3.23
N ILE A 39 -0.50 -13.29 -3.94
CA ILE A 39 -0.66 -13.10 -5.39
C ILE A 39 -0.18 -14.32 -6.19
N LYS A 40 0.88 -15.01 -5.74
CA LYS A 40 1.41 -16.18 -6.46
C LYS A 40 0.48 -17.40 -6.49
N GLN A 41 -0.62 -17.37 -5.72
CA GLN A 41 -1.65 -18.40 -5.77
C GLN A 41 -2.53 -18.32 -7.03
N ILE A 42 -2.59 -17.14 -7.68
CA ILE A 42 -3.45 -16.88 -8.85
C ILE A 42 -2.69 -16.31 -10.06
N VAL A 43 -1.50 -15.73 -9.85
CA VAL A 43 -0.64 -15.22 -10.94
C VAL A 43 0.66 -16.02 -10.96
N PRO A 44 1.06 -16.60 -12.12
CA PRO A 44 2.37 -17.26 -12.26
C PRO A 44 3.51 -16.29 -11.88
N THR A 45 4.56 -16.81 -11.25
CA THR A 45 5.62 -15.96 -10.67
C THR A 45 6.36 -15.14 -11.72
N GLU A 46 6.53 -15.70 -12.92
CA GLU A 46 7.09 -15.04 -14.10
C GLU A 46 6.27 -13.83 -14.58
N ASN A 47 5.00 -13.73 -14.18
CA ASN A 47 4.08 -12.63 -14.50
C ASN A 47 3.88 -11.66 -13.32
N ILE A 48 4.61 -11.85 -12.22
CA ILE A 48 4.58 -10.92 -11.08
C ILE A 48 5.72 -9.92 -11.23
N TYR A 49 5.37 -8.64 -11.17
CA TYR A 49 6.31 -7.52 -11.23
C TYR A 49 6.27 -6.71 -9.95
N VAL A 50 7.43 -6.20 -9.55
CA VAL A 50 7.57 -5.30 -8.40
C VAL A 50 8.13 -3.98 -8.88
N ILE A 51 7.29 -2.95 -8.93
CA ILE A 51 7.76 -1.58 -9.10
C ILE A 51 8.05 -0.93 -7.73
N THR A 52 9.27 -0.42 -7.56
CA THR A 52 9.80 0.16 -6.32
C THR A 52 10.79 1.28 -6.62
N ASN A 53 11.34 1.98 -5.63
CA ASN A 53 12.42 2.93 -5.87
C ASN A 53 13.70 2.20 -6.32
N GLN A 54 14.49 2.80 -7.21
CA GLN A 54 15.76 2.24 -7.70
C GLN A 54 16.68 1.75 -6.57
N GLU A 55 16.72 2.43 -5.43
CA GLU A 55 17.54 2.06 -4.27
C GLU A 55 17.08 0.75 -3.59
N TYR A 56 15.85 0.31 -3.82
CA TYR A 56 15.25 -0.87 -3.20
C TYR A 56 15.17 -2.08 -4.12
N VAL A 57 15.67 -2.01 -5.36
CA VAL A 57 15.63 -3.13 -6.32
C VAL A 57 16.31 -4.37 -5.74
N GLU A 58 17.56 -4.21 -5.32
CA GLU A 58 18.33 -5.31 -4.70
C GLU A 58 17.63 -5.84 -3.45
N LEU A 59 17.18 -4.94 -2.55
CA LEU A 59 16.50 -5.36 -1.33
C LEU A 59 15.20 -6.12 -1.64
N SER A 60 14.45 -5.70 -2.65
CA SER A 60 13.23 -6.37 -3.10
C SER A 60 13.54 -7.77 -3.62
N HIS A 61 14.62 -7.92 -4.40
CA HIS A 61 15.04 -9.23 -4.91
C HIS A 61 15.49 -10.16 -3.77
N HIS A 62 16.25 -9.65 -2.79
CA HIS A 62 16.62 -10.42 -1.60
C HIS A 62 15.40 -10.88 -0.79
N GLN A 63 14.34 -10.08 -0.76
CA GLN A 63 13.08 -10.42 -0.07
C GLN A 63 12.23 -11.41 -0.86
N LEU A 64 12.32 -11.39 -2.20
CA LEU A 64 11.52 -12.15 -3.14
C LEU A 64 12.42 -12.84 -4.21
N PRO A 65 13.27 -13.79 -3.81
CA PRO A 65 14.22 -14.42 -4.74
C PRO A 65 13.56 -15.27 -5.84
N GLU A 66 12.27 -15.60 -5.68
CA GLU A 66 11.45 -16.31 -6.67
C GLU A 66 11.12 -15.41 -7.89
N ILE A 67 11.12 -14.08 -7.73
CA ILE A 67 10.81 -13.15 -8.83
C ILE A 67 12.08 -12.89 -9.65
N PRO A 68 12.03 -13.04 -11.00
CA PRO A 68 13.14 -12.69 -11.88
C PRO A 68 13.58 -11.24 -11.67
N LEU A 69 14.88 -10.98 -11.67
CA LEU A 69 15.41 -9.63 -11.40
C LEU A 69 14.88 -8.60 -12.40
N GLU A 70 14.70 -8.99 -13.66
CA GLU A 70 14.14 -8.16 -14.73
C GLU A 70 12.67 -7.75 -14.51
N ASN A 71 11.96 -8.43 -13.60
CA ASN A 71 10.59 -8.09 -13.20
C ASN A 71 10.55 -7.16 -11.97
N ILE A 72 11.70 -6.82 -11.39
CA ILE A 72 11.82 -5.84 -10.30
C ILE A 72 12.28 -4.51 -10.90
N VAL A 73 11.34 -3.59 -11.03
CA VAL A 73 11.49 -2.33 -11.75
C VAL A 73 11.76 -1.20 -10.77
N GLY A 74 12.89 -0.52 -10.96
CA GLY A 74 13.30 0.64 -10.17
C GLY A 74 12.81 1.96 -10.77
N GLU A 75 12.09 2.75 -9.96
CA GLU A 75 11.72 4.12 -10.26
C GLU A 75 12.87 5.06 -9.85
N PRO A 76 13.34 5.94 -10.75
CA PRO A 76 14.44 6.86 -10.43
C PRO A 76 14.01 7.95 -9.44
N VAL A 77 12.72 8.34 -9.46
CA VAL A 77 12.16 9.39 -8.59
C VAL A 77 10.72 9.01 -8.21
N MET A 78 10.32 9.30 -6.98
CA MET A 78 8.93 9.07 -6.53
C MET A 78 7.93 10.01 -7.21
N LYS A 79 7.10 9.48 -8.11
CA LYS A 79 6.08 10.24 -8.87
C LYS A 79 4.62 9.86 -8.54
N ASN A 80 4.40 9.21 -7.39
CA ASN A 80 3.09 8.72 -6.95
C ASN A 80 2.55 7.62 -7.90
N THR A 81 1.29 7.19 -7.75
CA THR A 81 0.84 5.92 -8.36
C THR A 81 0.56 5.99 -9.86
N ALA A 82 0.29 7.15 -10.48
CA ALA A 82 -0.02 7.17 -11.92
C ALA A 82 1.19 6.78 -12.79
N ALA A 83 2.37 7.34 -12.51
CA ALA A 83 3.60 7.08 -13.27
C ALA A 83 4.04 5.61 -13.18
N CYS A 84 3.96 5.01 -12.00
CA CYS A 84 4.32 3.60 -11.83
C CYS A 84 3.31 2.67 -12.52
N ASN A 85 2.03 3.06 -12.59
CA ASN A 85 1.01 2.28 -13.30
C ASN A 85 1.22 2.31 -14.82
N ILE A 86 1.39 3.50 -15.44
CA ILE A 86 1.63 3.56 -16.89
C ILE A 86 2.93 2.87 -17.28
N TYR A 87 3.99 3.01 -16.49
CA TYR A 87 5.25 2.31 -16.75
C TYR A 87 5.02 0.79 -16.80
N MET A 88 4.40 0.23 -15.75
CA MET A 88 4.18 -1.21 -15.70
C MET A 88 3.20 -1.70 -16.76
N VAL A 89 2.14 -0.95 -17.03
CA VAL A 89 1.17 -1.27 -18.07
C VAL A 89 1.85 -1.33 -19.44
N ASN A 90 2.66 -0.33 -19.81
CA ASN A 90 3.36 -0.32 -21.10
C ASN A 90 4.35 -1.48 -21.21
N LYS A 91 5.11 -1.76 -20.13
CA LYS A 91 6.06 -2.89 -20.08
C LYS A 91 5.36 -4.24 -20.22
N ILE A 92 4.19 -4.40 -19.61
CA ILE A 92 3.37 -5.62 -19.73
C ILE A 92 2.74 -5.71 -21.13
N ALA A 93 2.20 -4.61 -21.65
CA ALA A 93 1.56 -4.55 -22.97
C ALA A 93 2.52 -4.88 -24.13
N ASP A 94 3.80 -4.55 -23.98
CA ASP A 94 4.86 -4.91 -24.93
C ASP A 94 5.11 -6.43 -24.99
N ARG A 95 4.82 -7.17 -23.90
CA ARG A 95 4.87 -8.64 -23.88
C ARG A 95 3.54 -9.28 -24.26
N ASP A 96 2.43 -8.75 -23.74
CA ASP A 96 1.08 -9.22 -23.98
C ASP A 96 0.10 -8.03 -24.04
N PRO A 97 -0.33 -7.62 -25.25
CA PRO A 97 -1.21 -6.46 -25.44
C PRO A 97 -2.66 -6.73 -25.03
N ASP A 98 -3.00 -7.96 -24.63
CA ASP A 98 -4.33 -8.37 -24.19
C ASP A 98 -4.37 -8.74 -22.69
N ALA A 99 -3.26 -8.53 -21.96
CA ALA A 99 -3.15 -8.91 -20.55
C ALA A 99 -4.18 -8.22 -19.65
N ASN A 100 -4.69 -8.98 -18.67
CA ASN A 100 -5.37 -8.42 -17.51
C ASN A 100 -4.37 -8.25 -16.37
N VAL A 101 -4.38 -7.07 -15.76
CA VAL A 101 -3.40 -6.67 -14.75
C VAL A 101 -4.12 -6.43 -13.43
N ILE A 102 -3.57 -7.00 -12.36
CA ILE A 102 -3.89 -6.61 -10.99
C ILE A 102 -2.77 -5.74 -10.43
N VAL A 103 -3.15 -4.63 -9.82
CA VAL A 103 -2.24 -3.69 -9.17
C VAL A 103 -2.52 -3.72 -7.67
N VAL A 104 -1.54 -4.16 -6.88
CA VAL A 104 -1.63 -4.21 -5.42
C VAL A 104 -0.54 -3.39 -4.74
N PRO A 105 -0.86 -2.70 -3.62
CA PRO A 105 0.12 -2.15 -2.70
C PRO A 105 0.84 -3.30 -1.96
N ALA A 106 2.16 -3.18 -1.80
CA ALA A 106 2.99 -4.19 -1.15
C ALA A 106 2.91 -4.16 0.39
N ASP A 107 2.22 -3.17 0.95
CA ASP A 107 2.25 -2.84 2.39
C ASP A 107 0.84 -2.79 3.01
N HIS A 108 -0.11 -3.55 2.45
CA HIS A 108 -1.45 -3.74 3.01
C HIS A 108 -1.60 -5.09 3.72
N LEU A 109 -2.35 -5.10 4.82
CA LEU A 109 -2.81 -6.31 5.49
C LEU A 109 -4.12 -6.79 4.88
N ILE A 110 -4.21 -8.09 4.60
CA ILE A 110 -5.44 -8.78 4.21
C ILE A 110 -5.49 -10.07 5.03
N ILE A 111 -6.49 -10.21 5.90
CA ILE A 111 -6.63 -11.38 6.78
C ILE A 111 -7.39 -12.50 6.07
N LYS A 112 -8.45 -12.16 5.32
CA LYS A 112 -9.32 -13.13 4.64
C LYS A 112 -8.81 -13.39 3.22
N GLU A 113 -7.64 -14.03 3.11
CA GLU A 113 -6.97 -14.23 1.82
C GLU A 113 -7.80 -15.01 0.81
N LYS A 114 -8.54 -16.03 1.24
CA LYS A 114 -9.42 -16.79 0.35
C LYS A 114 -10.48 -15.90 -0.30
N THR A 115 -11.14 -15.05 0.48
CA THR A 115 -12.13 -14.09 -0.02
C THR A 115 -11.49 -13.07 -0.96
N PHE A 116 -10.26 -12.64 -0.67
CA PHE A 116 -9.50 -11.78 -1.59
C PHE A 116 -9.30 -12.45 -2.95
N LEU A 117 -8.83 -13.71 -2.96
CA LEU A 117 -8.61 -14.44 -4.22
C LEU A 117 -9.92 -14.63 -5.01
N GLU A 118 -11.01 -15.00 -4.34
CA GLU A 118 -12.35 -15.12 -4.96
C GLU A 118 -12.80 -13.79 -5.61
N LYS A 119 -12.56 -12.65 -4.95
CA LYS A 119 -12.90 -11.32 -5.51
C LYS A 119 -11.96 -10.89 -6.64
N VAL A 120 -10.68 -11.27 -6.61
CA VAL A 120 -9.73 -11.00 -7.69
C VAL A 120 -10.06 -11.84 -8.93
N GLU A 121 -10.44 -13.11 -8.77
CA GLU A 121 -10.88 -13.95 -9.89
C GLU A 121 -12.11 -13.36 -10.59
N LEU A 122 -13.10 -12.90 -9.82
CA LEU A 122 -14.26 -12.16 -10.35
C LEU A 122 -13.81 -10.90 -11.11
N ALA A 123 -12.89 -10.13 -10.54
CA ALA A 123 -12.38 -8.92 -11.18
C ALA A 123 -11.66 -9.21 -12.51
N PHE A 124 -10.87 -10.29 -12.58
CA PHE A 124 -10.23 -10.73 -13.82
C PHE A 124 -11.25 -11.16 -14.87
N ASP A 125 -12.27 -11.93 -14.49
CA ASP A 125 -13.34 -12.33 -15.41
C ASP A 125 -14.05 -11.11 -16.03
N LEU A 126 -14.40 -10.12 -15.19
CA LEU A 126 -15.04 -8.88 -15.64
C LEU A 126 -14.13 -8.03 -16.53
N ALA A 127 -12.87 -7.82 -16.14
CA ALA A 127 -11.90 -7.06 -16.92
C ALA A 127 -11.58 -7.70 -18.28
N SER A 128 -11.67 -9.04 -18.37
CA SER A 128 -11.44 -9.77 -19.63
C SER A 128 -12.57 -9.60 -20.66
N LYS A 129 -13.79 -9.28 -20.21
CA LYS A 129 -15.00 -9.21 -21.04
C LYS A 129 -15.47 -7.79 -21.31
N HIS A 130 -15.04 -6.83 -20.51
CA HIS A 130 -15.58 -5.48 -20.50
C HIS A 130 -14.48 -4.42 -20.42
N ASP A 131 -14.75 -3.24 -20.97
CA ASP A 131 -13.88 -2.07 -20.86
C ASP A 131 -14.02 -1.43 -19.47
N TYR A 132 -13.67 -2.15 -18.40
CA TYR A 132 -13.88 -1.74 -17.01
C TYR A 132 -12.56 -1.48 -16.28
N LEU A 133 -12.55 -0.42 -15.46
CA LEU A 133 -11.52 -0.16 -14.45
C LEU A 133 -12.07 -0.57 -13.09
N ILE A 134 -11.61 -1.68 -12.55
CA ILE A 134 -12.21 -2.30 -11.36
C ILE A 134 -11.36 -1.99 -10.13
N THR A 135 -12.00 -1.65 -9.02
CA THR A 135 -11.37 -1.52 -7.69
C THR A 135 -12.05 -2.42 -6.66
N LEU A 136 -11.33 -2.81 -5.61
CA LEU A 136 -11.92 -3.48 -4.46
C LEU A 136 -12.30 -2.46 -3.39
N GLY A 137 -13.56 -2.47 -2.98
CA GLY A 137 -14.12 -1.55 -2.00
C GLY A 137 -14.31 -2.21 -0.63
N ILE A 138 -13.82 -1.59 0.43
CA ILE A 138 -13.95 -2.11 1.81
C ILE A 138 -15.08 -1.38 2.53
N THR A 139 -15.94 -2.09 3.25
CA THR A 139 -16.99 -1.46 4.07
C THR A 139 -16.36 -0.58 5.15
N PRO A 140 -16.67 0.73 5.19
CA PRO A 140 -16.13 1.64 6.20
C PRO A 140 -16.65 1.26 7.58
N THR A 141 -15.75 1.22 8.56
CA THR A 141 -16.09 0.95 9.98
C THR A 141 -15.91 2.19 10.86
N ARG A 142 -15.30 3.25 10.31
CA ARG A 142 -15.05 4.54 10.97
C ARG A 142 -14.97 5.67 9.93
N PRO A 143 -15.09 6.94 10.34
CA PRO A 143 -14.90 8.08 9.43
C PRO A 143 -13.41 8.40 9.25
N ASP A 144 -12.69 7.58 8.46
CA ASP A 144 -11.25 7.73 8.25
C ASP A 144 -10.93 8.80 7.20
N THR A 145 -10.17 9.83 7.55
CA THR A 145 -9.82 10.92 6.61
C THR A 145 -8.57 10.61 5.77
N GLY A 146 -7.91 9.48 6.03
CA GLY A 146 -6.72 9.03 5.30
C GLY A 146 -7.03 8.21 4.05
N TYR A 147 -8.28 7.74 3.90
CA TYR A 147 -8.71 6.85 2.82
C TYR A 147 -9.50 7.58 1.73
N GLY A 148 -9.45 7.04 0.52
CA GLY A 148 -10.40 7.36 -0.53
C GLY A 148 -11.75 6.69 -0.29
N TYR A 149 -12.82 7.36 -0.68
CA TYR A 149 -14.19 6.87 -0.60
C TYR A 149 -14.78 6.71 -2.00
N ILE A 150 -15.50 5.62 -2.21
CA ILE A 150 -16.12 5.21 -3.47
C ILE A 150 -17.63 5.19 -3.25
N GLN A 151 -18.36 6.12 -3.85
CA GLN A 151 -19.80 6.01 -3.94
C GLN A 151 -20.17 5.09 -5.10
N PHE A 152 -21.11 4.19 -4.90
CA PHE A 152 -21.54 3.25 -5.92
C PHE A 152 -23.06 3.30 -6.14
N ILE A 153 -23.49 2.80 -7.30
CA ILE A 153 -24.91 2.67 -7.64
C ILE A 153 -25.29 1.22 -7.39
N GLU A 154 -25.91 0.96 -6.24
CA GLU A 154 -26.37 -0.38 -5.91
C GLU A 154 -27.49 -0.83 -6.86
N LYS A 155 -27.38 -2.08 -7.30
CA LYS A 155 -28.45 -2.81 -7.98
C LYS A 155 -28.63 -4.14 -7.27
N LYS A 156 -29.87 -4.52 -7.02
CA LYS A 156 -30.15 -5.80 -6.34
C LYS A 156 -29.54 -6.95 -7.14
N GLU A 157 -28.94 -7.91 -6.41
CA GLU A 157 -28.43 -9.18 -6.94
C GLU A 157 -27.14 -9.11 -7.80
N GLU A 158 -26.42 -7.96 -7.80
CA GLU A 158 -25.09 -7.87 -8.43
C GLU A 158 -23.96 -7.94 -7.37
N GLU A 159 -22.83 -8.57 -7.73
CA GLU A 159 -21.63 -8.64 -6.88
C GLU A 159 -20.62 -7.50 -7.11
N PHE A 160 -20.90 -6.64 -8.09
CA PHE A 160 -20.08 -5.51 -8.47
C PHE A 160 -20.99 -4.34 -8.88
N PHE A 161 -20.53 -3.10 -8.67
CA PHE A 161 -21.35 -1.92 -8.87
C PHE A 161 -20.61 -0.85 -9.65
N LYS A 162 -21.37 -0.08 -10.44
CA LYS A 162 -20.81 1.09 -11.13
C LYS A 162 -20.48 2.17 -10.10
N VAL A 163 -19.27 2.72 -10.19
CA VAL A 163 -18.86 3.86 -9.35
C VAL A 163 -19.57 5.12 -9.83
N LYS A 164 -20.19 5.82 -8.90
CA LYS A 164 -20.87 7.11 -9.13
C LYS A 164 -19.90 8.27 -8.96
N THR A 165 -19.12 8.24 -7.89
CA THR A 165 -18.08 9.21 -7.64
C THR A 165 -16.99 8.59 -6.78
N PHE A 166 -15.79 9.09 -6.97
CA PHE A 166 -14.66 8.82 -6.12
C PHE A 166 -14.30 10.11 -5.39
N THR A 167 -13.85 10.02 -4.13
CA THR A 167 -13.44 11.17 -3.33
C THR A 167 -12.26 10.79 -2.47
N GLU A 168 -11.07 11.31 -2.79
CA GLU A 168 -9.86 11.03 -2.03
C GLU A 168 -9.74 11.90 -0.77
N LYS A 169 -9.53 11.26 0.40
CA LYS A 169 -9.18 11.90 1.68
C LYS A 169 -10.11 13.07 2.09
N PRO A 170 -11.41 12.79 2.33
CA PRO A 170 -12.38 13.81 2.71
C PRO A 170 -12.10 14.42 4.10
N SER A 171 -12.75 15.55 4.41
CA SER A 171 -12.76 16.08 5.78
C SER A 171 -13.48 15.12 6.74
N LEU A 172 -13.22 15.23 8.05
CA LEU A 172 -13.85 14.37 9.05
C LEU A 172 -15.40 14.48 9.04
N GLU A 173 -15.93 15.68 8.78
CA GLU A 173 -17.37 15.90 8.67
C GLU A 173 -17.96 15.13 7.48
N ILE A 174 -17.31 15.20 6.32
CA ILE A 174 -17.73 14.49 5.12
C ILE A 174 -17.59 12.97 5.31
N ALA A 175 -16.50 12.50 5.93
CA ALA A 175 -16.29 11.08 6.21
C ALA A 175 -17.36 10.49 7.14
N LYS A 176 -17.86 11.27 8.11
CA LYS A 176 -19.00 10.88 8.96
C LYS A 176 -20.28 10.75 8.15
N ALA A 177 -20.58 11.73 7.30
CA ALA A 177 -21.75 11.69 6.43
C ALA A 177 -21.70 10.49 5.46
N PHE A 178 -20.52 10.15 4.92
CA PHE A 178 -20.33 8.98 4.07
C PHE A 178 -20.63 7.68 4.83
N LEU A 179 -20.10 7.54 6.03
CA LEU A 179 -20.35 6.37 6.89
C LEU A 179 -21.84 6.23 7.25
N GLU A 180 -22.49 7.33 7.62
CA GLU A 180 -23.92 7.35 7.97
C GLU A 180 -24.84 7.02 6.79
N SER A 181 -24.44 7.39 5.57
CA SER A 181 -25.24 7.10 4.37
C SER A 181 -25.28 5.62 3.99
N GLY A 182 -24.21 4.86 4.27
CA GLY A 182 -24.04 3.47 3.81
C GLY A 182 -23.74 3.31 2.31
N ASP A 183 -23.75 4.39 1.54
CA ASP A 183 -23.57 4.39 0.07
C ASP A 183 -22.10 4.37 -0.39
N PHE A 184 -21.16 4.28 0.56
CA PHE A 184 -19.73 4.42 0.29
C PHE A 184 -18.90 3.25 0.79
N LEU A 185 -17.87 2.93 0.01
CA LEU A 185 -16.80 2.00 0.35
C LEU A 185 -15.46 2.74 0.45
N TRP A 186 -14.53 2.25 1.26
CA TRP A 186 -13.15 2.69 1.20
C TRP A 186 -12.45 2.12 -0.03
N ASN A 187 -11.62 2.93 -0.68
CA ASN A 187 -10.71 2.47 -1.72
C ASN A 187 -9.53 1.72 -1.10
N ALA A 188 -9.40 0.43 -1.42
CA ALA A 188 -8.30 -0.40 -0.93
C ALA A 188 -6.97 -0.12 -1.65
N GLY A 189 -6.96 0.72 -2.69
CA GLY A 189 -5.80 0.95 -3.55
C GLY A 189 -5.43 -0.27 -4.41
N ILE A 190 -6.37 -1.20 -4.58
CA ILE A 190 -6.22 -2.44 -5.34
C ILE A 190 -7.06 -2.32 -6.60
N PHE A 191 -6.42 -2.48 -7.75
CA PHE A 191 -7.06 -2.25 -9.03
C PHE A 191 -6.89 -3.43 -9.97
N VAL A 192 -7.89 -3.67 -10.83
CA VAL A 192 -7.87 -4.70 -11.86
C VAL A 192 -8.43 -4.13 -13.16
N TRP A 193 -7.70 -4.32 -14.25
CA TRP A 193 -8.11 -3.86 -15.58
C TRP A 193 -7.39 -4.62 -16.68
N ASN A 194 -7.93 -4.56 -17.89
CA ASN A 194 -7.20 -4.93 -19.10
C ASN A 194 -6.23 -3.81 -19.49
N VAL A 195 -5.04 -4.15 -20.03
CA VAL A 195 -4.06 -3.16 -20.51
C VAL A 195 -4.68 -2.16 -21.48
N LYS A 196 -5.54 -2.60 -22.41
CA LYS A 196 -6.20 -1.73 -23.39
C LYS A 196 -7.11 -0.69 -22.72
N SER A 197 -7.87 -1.11 -21.71
CA SER A 197 -8.79 -0.24 -20.97
C SER A 197 -8.06 0.85 -20.21
N ILE A 198 -7.00 0.49 -19.47
CA ILE A 198 -6.24 1.48 -18.71
C ILE A 198 -5.40 2.39 -19.62
N HIS A 199 -4.86 1.88 -20.73
CA HIS A 199 -4.18 2.70 -21.73
C HIS A 199 -5.09 3.78 -22.31
N LYS A 200 -6.31 3.41 -22.72
CA LYS A 200 -7.31 4.36 -23.21
C LYS A 200 -7.63 5.43 -22.16
N ALA A 201 -7.71 5.05 -20.89
CA ALA A 201 -7.93 6.00 -19.80
C ALA A 201 -6.74 6.95 -19.59
N PHE A 202 -5.50 6.46 -19.70
CA PHE A 202 -4.29 7.31 -19.68
C PHE A 202 -4.30 8.30 -20.86
N GLN A 203 -4.61 7.84 -22.07
CA GLN A 203 -4.71 8.70 -23.26
C GLN A 203 -5.77 9.81 -23.09
N GLU A 204 -6.90 9.50 -22.46
CA GLU A 204 -7.99 10.45 -22.26
C GLU A 204 -7.70 11.46 -21.14
N PHE A 205 -7.17 11.01 -20.00
CA PHE A 205 -7.10 11.83 -18.78
C PHE A 205 -5.70 12.32 -18.41
N LEU A 206 -4.64 11.69 -18.94
CA LEU A 206 -3.23 12.04 -18.73
C LEU A 206 -2.44 11.96 -20.06
N PRO A 207 -2.86 12.67 -21.13
CA PRO A 207 -2.26 12.55 -22.46
C PRO A 207 -0.78 12.92 -22.50
N GLU A 208 -0.36 13.95 -21.76
CA GLU A 208 1.06 14.37 -21.72
C GLU A 208 1.95 13.29 -21.09
N MET A 209 1.49 12.66 -20.01
CA MET A 209 2.21 11.53 -19.40
C MET A 209 2.29 10.37 -20.39
N THR A 210 1.18 10.06 -21.05
CA THR A 210 1.13 9.00 -22.07
C THR A 210 2.13 9.27 -23.19
N HIS A 211 2.17 10.50 -23.71
CA HIS A 211 3.10 10.87 -24.78
C HIS A 211 4.57 10.66 -24.40
N GLU A 212 4.98 11.05 -23.18
CA GLU A 212 6.36 10.81 -22.73
C GLU A 212 6.67 9.31 -22.65
N PHE A 213 5.77 8.49 -22.10
CA PHE A 213 5.97 7.04 -21.97
C PHE A 213 5.90 6.29 -23.31
N ASP A 214 5.15 6.79 -24.30
CA ASP A 214 5.09 6.21 -25.65
C ASP A 214 6.42 6.35 -26.43
N THR A 215 7.32 7.22 -25.98
CA THR A 215 8.66 7.37 -26.59
C THR A 215 9.65 6.26 -26.22
N CYS A 216 9.34 5.45 -25.20
CA CYS A 216 10.20 4.39 -24.74
C CYS A 216 9.93 3.06 -25.45
N GLU A 217 11.00 2.37 -25.82
CA GLU A 217 10.95 0.95 -26.16
C GLU A 217 11.07 0.14 -24.85
N TYR A 218 10.14 -0.76 -24.57
CA TYR A 218 10.13 -1.58 -23.35
C TYR A 218 10.81 -2.94 -23.56
N ASN A 219 11.19 -3.61 -22.46
CA ASN A 219 11.79 -4.95 -22.44
C ASN A 219 13.08 -5.08 -23.27
N ASN A 220 13.87 -4.02 -23.34
CA ASN A 220 15.16 -3.99 -24.04
C ASN A 220 16.18 -3.11 -23.30
N ASP A 221 17.44 -3.14 -23.76
CA ASP A 221 18.58 -2.48 -23.11
C ASP A 221 18.48 -0.95 -23.03
N LYS A 222 17.62 -0.30 -23.82
CA LYS A 222 17.43 1.16 -23.81
C LYS A 222 16.35 1.64 -22.85
N GLU A 223 15.55 0.74 -22.28
CA GLU A 223 14.41 1.06 -21.42
C GLU A 223 14.84 1.94 -20.25
N SER A 224 15.90 1.57 -19.52
CA SER A 224 16.38 2.30 -18.34
C SER A 224 16.77 3.75 -18.66
N VAL A 225 17.50 3.98 -19.74
CA VAL A 225 17.93 5.32 -20.17
C VAL A 225 16.74 6.19 -20.56
N CYS A 226 15.75 5.61 -21.24
CA CYS A 226 14.52 6.33 -21.59
C CYS A 226 13.74 6.72 -20.33
N ILE A 227 13.54 5.77 -19.41
CA ILE A 227 12.81 5.98 -18.16
C ILE A 227 13.48 7.05 -17.30
N GLU A 228 14.80 7.01 -17.12
CA GLU A 228 15.56 8.05 -16.41
C GLU A 228 15.36 9.45 -17.03
N THR A 229 15.20 9.52 -18.34
CA THR A 229 15.00 10.78 -19.08
C THR A 229 13.58 11.33 -18.89
N ILE A 230 12.54 10.48 -18.92
CA ILE A 230 11.15 10.95 -18.89
C ILE A 230 10.59 11.10 -17.46
N TYR A 231 10.98 10.25 -16.51
CA TYR A 231 10.40 10.23 -15.16
C TYR A 231 10.47 11.58 -14.44
N PRO A 232 11.57 12.35 -14.51
CA PRO A 232 11.63 13.67 -13.87
C PRO A 232 10.61 14.66 -14.43
N LYS A 233 10.21 14.53 -15.70
CA LYS A 233 9.29 15.45 -16.40
C LYS A 233 7.82 15.17 -16.12
N VAL A 234 7.45 13.91 -15.90
CA VAL A 234 6.03 13.54 -15.70
C VAL A 234 5.46 14.11 -14.41
N GLU A 235 4.17 14.40 -14.40
CA GLU A 235 3.47 14.95 -13.24
C GLU A 235 3.49 13.96 -12.06
N LYS A 236 3.60 14.49 -10.83
CA LYS A 236 3.43 13.71 -9.60
C LYS A 236 1.95 13.63 -9.22
N ILE A 237 1.25 12.58 -9.67
CA ILE A 237 -0.20 12.40 -9.46
C ILE A 237 -0.54 10.93 -9.14
N SER A 238 -1.56 10.71 -8.32
CA SER A 238 -2.08 9.36 -8.08
C SER A 238 -2.96 8.88 -9.23
N ILE A 239 -3.06 7.57 -9.41
CA ILE A 239 -3.99 6.97 -10.37
C ILE A 239 -5.45 7.30 -10.03
N ASP A 240 -5.76 7.42 -8.74
CA ASP A 240 -7.07 7.79 -8.21
C ASP A 240 -7.51 9.17 -8.74
N ASN A 241 -6.68 10.20 -8.51
CA ASN A 241 -6.99 11.58 -8.92
C ASN A 241 -6.78 11.78 -10.44
N GLY A 242 -5.79 11.07 -11.00
CA GLY A 242 -5.42 11.20 -12.41
C GLY A 242 -6.49 10.64 -13.34
N ILE A 243 -7.05 9.47 -12.99
CA ILE A 243 -7.93 8.68 -13.85
C ILE A 243 -9.24 8.31 -13.15
N LEU A 244 -9.21 7.65 -11.98
CA LEU A 244 -10.41 6.98 -11.43
C LEU A 244 -11.51 7.96 -11.02
N GLU A 245 -11.17 9.16 -10.56
CA GLU A 245 -12.14 10.23 -10.26
C GLU A 245 -12.84 10.78 -11.53
N LYS A 246 -12.25 10.59 -12.71
CA LYS A 246 -12.72 11.19 -13.98
C LYS A 246 -13.36 10.16 -14.92
N ALA A 247 -12.92 8.91 -14.86
CA ALA A 247 -13.33 7.85 -15.74
C ALA A 247 -14.80 7.41 -15.50
N LYS A 248 -15.53 7.12 -16.58
CA LYS A 248 -16.96 6.76 -16.53
C LYS A 248 -17.22 5.24 -16.48
N ASN A 249 -16.18 4.45 -16.67
CA ASN A 249 -16.18 2.98 -16.73
C ASN A 249 -15.52 2.36 -15.49
N VAL A 250 -15.57 3.05 -14.36
CA VAL A 250 -15.06 2.53 -13.08
C VAL A 250 -16.14 1.71 -12.38
N TYR A 251 -15.74 0.54 -11.88
CA TYR A 251 -16.59 -0.38 -11.13
C TYR A 251 -15.91 -0.78 -9.82
N VAL A 252 -16.71 -1.08 -8.81
CA VAL A 252 -16.24 -1.52 -7.50
C VAL A 252 -16.82 -2.89 -7.16
N ILE A 253 -15.97 -3.76 -6.62
CA ILE A 253 -16.38 -5.03 -6.02
C ILE A 253 -16.29 -4.85 -4.50
N PRO A 254 -17.41 -4.84 -3.76
CA PRO A 254 -17.38 -4.83 -2.32
C PRO A 254 -16.71 -6.10 -1.77
N ALA A 255 -15.80 -5.93 -0.82
CA ALA A 255 -14.99 -7.01 -0.29
C ALA A 255 -14.76 -6.87 1.22
N ASP A 256 -15.22 -7.86 1.99
CA ASP A 256 -14.87 -8.01 3.40
C ASP A 256 -13.60 -8.86 3.51
N LEU A 257 -12.46 -8.17 3.55
CA LEU A 257 -11.12 -8.78 3.46
C LEU A 257 -10.41 -8.87 4.82
N GLY A 258 -11.00 -8.33 5.89
CA GLY A 258 -10.22 -7.98 7.09
C GLY A 258 -9.02 -7.09 6.71
N TRP A 259 -9.26 -6.11 5.83
CA TRP A 259 -8.22 -5.27 5.25
C TRP A 259 -7.80 -4.16 6.19
N SER A 260 -6.51 -3.83 6.17
CA SER A 260 -5.98 -2.60 6.74
C SER A 260 -4.79 -2.13 5.91
N ASP A 261 -4.70 -0.83 5.63
CA ASP A 261 -3.50 -0.24 5.05
C ASP A 261 -2.30 -0.29 6.00
N LEU A 262 -2.51 -0.65 7.28
CA LEU A 262 -1.53 -0.53 8.37
C LEU A 262 -0.77 0.80 8.28
N GLY A 263 -1.49 1.91 8.14
CA GLY A 263 -0.87 3.23 7.97
C GLY A 263 -0.31 3.83 9.27
N THR A 264 -0.71 3.29 10.43
CA THR A 264 -0.43 3.85 11.75
C THR A 264 -0.20 2.78 12.83
N TRP A 265 0.36 3.17 13.96
CA TRP A 265 0.49 2.29 15.13
C TRP A 265 -0.86 1.93 15.74
N THR A 266 -1.84 2.83 15.71
CA THR A 266 -3.22 2.51 16.08
C THR A 266 -3.76 1.32 15.25
N SER A 267 -3.52 1.34 13.94
CA SER A 267 -3.92 0.22 13.05
C SER A 267 -3.22 -1.09 13.42
N VAL A 268 -1.94 -1.02 13.83
CA VAL A 268 -1.22 -2.19 14.33
C VAL A 268 -1.81 -2.71 15.64
N TYR A 269 -2.15 -1.82 16.57
CA TYR A 269 -2.76 -2.20 17.84
C TYR A 269 -4.10 -2.91 17.63
N GLU A 270 -4.95 -2.38 16.75
CA GLU A 270 -6.25 -3.00 16.41
C GLU A 270 -6.08 -4.44 15.91
N ASN A 271 -5.09 -4.67 15.04
CA ASN A 271 -4.84 -5.96 14.38
C ASN A 271 -3.88 -6.90 15.14
N ALA A 272 -3.31 -6.48 16.27
CA ALA A 272 -2.41 -7.30 17.06
C ALA A 272 -3.16 -8.15 18.10
N GLU A 273 -2.60 -9.33 18.40
CA GLU A 273 -2.92 -10.09 19.60
C GLU A 273 -2.53 -9.28 20.85
N LYS A 274 -3.37 -9.38 21.89
CA LYS A 274 -3.24 -8.60 23.13
C LYS A 274 -3.26 -9.50 24.34
N ASP A 275 -2.56 -9.09 25.41
CA ASP A 275 -2.64 -9.74 26.72
C ASP A 275 -3.93 -9.35 27.48
N ASP A 276 -4.09 -9.87 28.71
CA ASP A 276 -5.26 -9.61 29.57
C ASP A 276 -5.43 -8.11 29.93
N ASN A 277 -4.35 -7.34 29.88
CA ASN A 277 -4.34 -5.89 30.11
C ASN A 277 -4.44 -5.11 28.79
N ASN A 278 -4.83 -5.77 27.70
CA ASN A 278 -4.90 -5.21 26.35
C ASN A 278 -3.55 -4.68 25.81
N ASN A 279 -2.41 -5.08 26.34
CA ASN A 279 -1.13 -4.71 25.74
C ASN A 279 -0.85 -5.60 24.51
N ALA A 280 -0.51 -4.98 23.39
CA ALA A 280 0.03 -5.63 22.21
C ALA A 280 1.54 -5.82 22.37
N VAL A 281 1.95 -6.92 23.02
CA VAL A 281 3.36 -7.23 23.30
C VAL A 281 3.88 -8.25 22.30
N LYS A 282 4.90 -7.88 21.53
CA LYS A 282 5.53 -8.78 20.55
C LYS A 282 7.02 -8.96 20.83
N SER A 283 7.37 -9.40 22.03
CA SER A 283 8.76 -9.53 22.47
C SER A 283 8.91 -10.56 23.60
N LYS A 284 9.97 -11.36 23.57
CA LYS A 284 10.15 -12.50 24.49
C LYS A 284 10.47 -12.09 25.93
N HIS A 285 11.20 -11.00 26.13
CA HIS A 285 11.76 -10.60 27.41
C HIS A 285 11.17 -9.28 27.90
N VAL A 286 9.84 -9.17 27.89
CA VAL A 286 9.11 -7.99 28.37
C VAL A 286 8.22 -8.37 29.55
N LEU A 287 8.34 -7.62 30.65
CA LEU A 287 7.42 -7.68 31.78
C LEU A 287 6.69 -6.34 31.91
N THR A 288 5.39 -6.42 32.13
CA THR A 288 4.53 -5.25 32.34
C THR A 288 3.96 -5.28 33.75
N TYR A 289 3.95 -4.13 34.41
CA TYR A 289 3.34 -3.90 35.73
C TYR A 289 2.43 -2.68 35.62
N ASN A 290 1.22 -2.72 36.18
CA ASN A 290 0.26 -1.60 36.17
C ASN A 290 0.13 -0.90 34.80
N SER A 291 0.20 -1.67 33.71
CA SER A 291 0.33 -1.13 32.36
C SER A 291 -0.76 -1.70 31.45
N LYS A 292 -1.45 -0.81 30.72
CA LYS A 292 -2.65 -1.16 29.95
C LYS A 292 -2.66 -0.54 28.56
N GLY A 293 -3.11 -1.30 27.57
CA GLY A 293 -3.38 -0.77 26.24
C GLY A 293 -2.15 -0.30 25.46
N ASN A 294 -0.96 -0.79 25.80
CA ASN A 294 0.29 -0.36 25.15
C ASN A 294 0.62 -1.20 23.91
N ILE A 295 1.43 -0.64 23.00
CA ILE A 295 2.13 -1.39 21.96
C ILE A 295 3.59 -1.50 22.38
N ILE A 296 4.10 -2.72 22.61
CA ILE A 296 5.49 -2.91 23.07
C ILE A 296 6.24 -3.84 22.11
N ARG A 297 7.32 -3.31 21.54
CA ARG A 297 8.13 -4.01 20.54
C ARG A 297 9.61 -3.75 20.70
N LEU A 298 10.36 -4.80 21.01
CA LEU A 298 11.81 -4.82 21.05
C LEU A 298 12.30 -5.67 19.89
N ARG A 299 12.95 -5.06 18.89
CA ARG A 299 13.63 -5.82 17.82
C ARG A 299 14.89 -6.52 18.34
N ASN A 300 15.50 -5.96 19.38
CA ASN A 300 16.67 -6.57 20.00
C ASN A 300 16.25 -7.71 20.93
N ASN A 301 16.34 -8.94 20.44
CA ASN A 301 16.03 -10.15 21.21
C ASN A 301 16.97 -10.40 22.40
N ASN A 302 18.11 -9.71 22.47
CA ASN A 302 19.08 -9.83 23.57
C ASN A 302 18.86 -8.76 24.67
N LYS A 303 17.71 -8.08 24.66
CA LYS A 303 17.37 -7.02 25.61
C LYS A 303 16.09 -7.41 26.37
N ALA A 304 16.11 -7.20 27.67
CA ALA A 304 14.91 -7.27 28.51
C ALA A 304 14.37 -5.86 28.77
N ALA A 305 13.05 -5.72 28.90
CA ALA A 305 12.40 -4.49 29.33
C ALA A 305 11.37 -4.76 30.44
N ILE A 306 11.34 -3.86 31.41
CA ILE A 306 10.30 -3.78 32.44
C ILE A 306 9.57 -2.47 32.22
N ILE A 307 8.25 -2.55 32.02
CA ILE A 307 7.38 -1.40 31.81
C ILE A 307 6.41 -1.33 32.97
N ASP A 308 6.43 -0.22 33.72
CA ASP A 308 5.54 0.00 34.85
C ASP A 308 4.78 1.32 34.69
N GLY A 309 3.45 1.27 34.90
CA GLY A 309 2.58 2.45 34.90
C GLY A 309 2.31 3.10 33.53
N LEU A 310 2.68 2.49 32.40
CA LEU A 310 2.36 3.05 31.08
C LEU A 310 0.95 2.67 30.64
N GLU A 311 0.18 3.65 30.17
CA GLU A 311 -1.16 3.43 29.63
C GLU A 311 -1.33 4.07 28.25
N ASN A 312 -1.70 3.28 27.25
CA ASN A 312 -1.92 3.71 25.86
C ASN A 312 -0.68 4.35 25.22
N TYR A 313 0.50 3.78 25.46
CA TYR A 313 1.77 4.18 24.84
C TYR A 313 2.27 3.20 23.78
N ILE A 314 3.00 3.74 22.83
CA ILE A 314 3.83 3.04 21.86
C ILE A 314 5.24 3.01 22.43
N VAL A 315 5.81 1.81 22.62
CA VAL A 315 7.19 1.58 23.05
C VAL A 315 7.86 0.70 22.00
N VAL A 316 8.72 1.29 21.19
CA VAL A 316 9.36 0.61 20.06
C VAL A 316 10.86 0.81 20.13
N ASP A 317 11.58 -0.28 20.36
CA ASP A 317 13.02 -0.32 20.52
C ASP A 317 13.67 -1.07 19.34
N THR A 318 14.63 -0.41 18.72
CA THR A 318 15.48 -0.95 17.65
C THR A 318 16.94 -0.81 18.05
N GLU A 319 17.85 -1.38 17.25
CA GLU A 319 19.29 -1.27 17.52
C GLU A 319 19.78 0.19 17.63
N LYS A 320 19.17 1.10 16.86
CA LYS A 320 19.64 2.49 16.73
C LYS A 320 18.79 3.51 17.47
N ALA A 321 17.54 3.19 17.79
CA ALA A 321 16.60 4.17 18.32
C ALA A 321 15.49 3.53 19.16
N LEU A 322 15.00 4.31 20.13
CA LEU A 322 13.88 4.02 20.99
C LEU A 322 12.82 5.11 20.80
N LEU A 323 11.59 4.70 20.53
CA LEU A 323 10.42 5.57 20.54
C LEU A 323 9.53 5.22 21.72
N ILE A 324 9.16 6.24 22.48
CA ILE A 324 8.13 6.18 23.52
C ILE A 324 7.18 7.36 23.27
N CYS A 325 5.95 7.10 22.85
CA CYS A 325 4.97 8.16 22.64
C CYS A 325 3.53 7.66 22.87
N PRO A 326 2.57 8.54 23.21
CA PRO A 326 1.16 8.16 23.28
C PRO A 326 0.66 7.63 21.94
N ILE A 327 -0.23 6.63 21.97
CA ILE A 327 -0.86 6.07 20.75
C ILE A 327 -1.62 7.15 19.97
N SER A 328 -2.28 8.09 20.68
CA SER A 328 -2.99 9.23 20.08
C SER A 328 -2.13 10.14 19.21
N ASN A 329 -0.80 10.05 19.33
CA ASN A 329 0.16 10.90 18.62
C ASN A 329 0.87 10.15 17.48
N ASP A 330 0.42 8.95 17.10
CA ASP A 330 1.09 8.14 16.08
C ASP A 330 1.25 8.85 14.71
N GLN A 331 0.30 9.70 14.33
CA GLN A 331 0.37 10.53 13.13
C GLN A 331 1.50 11.57 13.17
N LEU A 332 1.85 12.05 14.37
CA LEU A 332 2.86 13.09 14.60
C LEU A 332 4.29 12.53 14.57
N ILE A 333 4.46 11.20 14.62
CA ILE A 333 5.79 10.56 14.58
C ILE A 333 6.58 11.02 13.36
N LYS A 334 5.93 11.17 12.21
CA LYS A 334 6.58 11.66 10.98
C LYS A 334 7.23 13.04 11.18
N ASP A 335 6.60 13.90 11.97
CA ASP A 335 7.06 15.27 12.24
C ASP A 335 8.20 15.23 13.27
N TYR A 336 8.08 14.39 14.31
CA TYR A 336 9.14 14.17 15.29
C TYR A 336 10.44 13.63 14.65
N VAL A 337 10.31 12.77 13.64
CA VAL A 337 11.45 12.22 12.89
C VAL A 337 12.11 13.29 12.01
N LEU A 338 11.34 14.25 11.47
CA LEU A 338 11.92 15.37 10.74
C LEU A 338 12.76 16.26 11.66
N ASP A 339 12.34 16.45 12.92
CA ASP A 339 13.10 17.22 13.89
C ASP A 339 14.46 16.59 14.22
N LEU A 340 14.63 15.27 14.03
CA LEU A 340 15.93 14.61 14.20
C LEU A 340 16.99 15.20 13.25
N LYS A 341 16.62 15.72 12.07
CA LYS A 341 17.56 16.39 11.15
C LYS A 341 18.28 17.57 11.78
N ASN A 342 17.63 18.24 12.74
CA ASN A 342 18.17 19.43 13.39
C ASN A 342 19.27 19.08 14.41
N PHE A 343 19.42 17.80 14.78
CA PHE A 343 20.51 17.35 15.62
C PHE A 343 21.79 17.10 14.81
N LYS A 344 22.95 17.39 15.42
CA LYS A 344 24.26 17.06 14.83
C LYS A 344 24.36 15.55 14.57
N LYS A 345 24.46 15.17 13.29
CA LYS A 345 24.46 13.77 12.81
C LYS A 345 23.14 13.02 13.08
N GLY A 346 22.01 13.73 13.15
CA GLY A 346 20.70 13.11 13.35
C GLY A 346 20.18 12.30 12.16
N GLU A 347 20.63 12.64 10.94
CA GLU A 347 20.28 11.94 9.68
C GLU A 347 20.55 10.43 9.72
N LYS A 348 21.52 9.97 10.51
CA LYS A 348 21.85 8.53 10.65
C LYS A 348 20.73 7.70 11.31
N PHE A 349 19.77 8.36 11.95
CA PHE A 349 18.64 7.75 12.63
C PHE A 349 17.35 7.77 11.79
N MET A 350 17.37 8.36 10.59
CA MET A 350 16.18 8.52 9.73
C MET A 350 15.96 7.37 8.75
#